data_AF-A0A7V3LF64-F1
#
_entry.id   AF-A0A7V3LF64-F1
#
_cell.length_a   1.000
_cell.length_b   1.000
_cell.length_c   1.000
_cell.angle_alpha   90.00
_cell.angle_beta   90.00
_cell.angle_gamma   90.00
#
_symmetry.space_group_name_H-M   'P 1'
#
loop_
_entity.id
_entity.type
_entity.pdbx_description
1 polymer ?
#
loop_
_entity_poly.entity_id
_entity_poly.type
_entity_poly.pdbx_seq_one_letter_code
_entity_poly.pdbx_strand_id
1 'polypeptide(L)'
;MIELVKAAKKVVKLLDKKFDDVGHTGMILEGFGVDHAHAKLFPMHRTKNPKWKPIAPKIDKYFEKYEEYTSSHDYRRADNERLYRLAQKIRE
;
A
#
# COMPACT_ATOMS: atom_id res chain seq x y z
N MET A 1 -17.56 7.60 -2.80
CA MET A 1 -16.33 6.95 -2.29
C MET A 1 -16.59 5.63 -1.57
N ILE A 2 -17.55 5.57 -0.62
CA ILE A 2 -17.90 4.31 0.10
C ILE A 2 -18.28 3.16 -0.85
N GLU A 3 -19.05 3.43 -1.90
CA GLU A 3 -19.47 2.39 -2.86
C GLU A 3 -18.31 1.78 -3.67
N LEU A 4 -17.32 2.60 -4.07
CA LEU A 4 -16.11 2.10 -4.74
C LEU A 4 -15.34 1.13 -3.83
N VAL A 5 -15.14 1.49 -2.55
CA VAL A 5 -14.46 0.63 -1.57
C VAL A 5 -15.24 -0.65 -1.30
N LYS A 6 -16.58 -0.58 -1.21
CA LYS A 6 -17.43 -1.77 -1.08
C LYS A 6 -17.33 -2.68 -2.31
N ALA A 7 -17.32 -2.12 -3.51
CA ALA A 7 -17.17 -2.86 -4.75
C ALA A 7 -15.78 -3.53 -4.81
N ALA A 8 -14.72 -2.77 -4.53
CA ALA A 8 -13.36 -3.28 -4.42
C ALA A 8 -13.25 -4.44 -3.43
N LYS A 9 -13.86 -4.31 -2.23
CA LYS A 9 -13.91 -5.40 -1.23
C LYS A 9 -14.59 -6.66 -1.76
N LYS A 10 -15.65 -6.55 -2.57
CA LYS A 10 -16.29 -7.72 -3.19
C LYS A 10 -15.33 -8.41 -4.16
N VAL A 11 -14.63 -7.65 -4.98
CA VAL A 11 -13.66 -8.18 -5.97
C VAL A 11 -12.44 -8.79 -5.27
N VAL A 12 -11.89 -8.12 -4.24
CA VAL A 12 -10.81 -8.65 -3.39
C VAL A 12 -11.14 -10.06 -2.87
N LYS A 13 -12.33 -10.26 -2.32
CA LYS A 13 -12.76 -11.58 -1.84
C LYS A 13 -12.85 -12.63 -2.95
N LEU A 14 -13.17 -12.23 -4.17
CA LEU A 14 -13.17 -13.14 -5.31
C LEU A 14 -11.73 -13.53 -5.68
N LEU A 15 -10.80 -12.56 -5.72
CA LEU A 15 -9.38 -12.79 -5.99
C LEU A 15 -8.76 -13.72 -4.94
N ASP A 16 -8.92 -13.40 -3.65
CA ASP A 16 -8.40 -14.21 -2.54
C ASP A 16 -8.93 -15.65 -2.55
N LYS A 17 -10.18 -15.86 -3.00
CA LYS A 17 -10.79 -17.20 -3.13
C LYS A 17 -10.26 -17.98 -4.34
N LYS A 18 -9.91 -17.30 -5.43
CA LYS A 18 -9.60 -17.94 -6.72
C LYS A 18 -8.12 -18.27 -6.90
N PHE A 19 -7.23 -17.56 -6.24
CA PHE A 19 -5.82 -17.88 -6.25
C PHE A 19 -5.46 -18.79 -5.06
N ASP A 20 -4.81 -19.90 -5.36
CA ASP A 20 -4.49 -20.90 -4.34
C ASP A 20 -3.41 -20.42 -3.35
N ASP A 21 -2.59 -19.45 -3.72
CA ASP A 21 -1.46 -18.96 -2.95
C ASP A 21 -1.63 -17.52 -2.40
N VAL A 22 -2.75 -16.87 -2.70
CA VAL A 22 -3.07 -15.50 -2.23
C VAL A 22 -3.84 -15.59 -0.91
N GLY A 23 -3.29 -15.00 0.15
CA GLY A 23 -3.96 -14.83 1.43
C GLY A 23 -4.62 -13.47 1.58
N HIS A 24 -4.08 -12.44 0.90
CA HIS A 24 -4.55 -11.07 0.94
C HIS A 24 -4.35 -10.38 -0.41
N THR A 25 -5.24 -9.44 -0.73
CA THR A 25 -5.12 -8.54 -1.90
C THR A 25 -5.00 -7.10 -1.41
N GLY A 26 -3.96 -6.39 -1.87
CA GLY A 26 -3.78 -4.97 -1.60
C GLY A 26 -4.69 -4.09 -2.47
N MET A 27 -5.15 -2.96 -1.93
CA MET A 27 -5.92 -1.96 -2.66
C MET A 27 -5.14 -0.64 -2.69
N ILE A 28 -4.94 -0.08 -3.89
CA ILE A 28 -4.27 1.22 -4.09
C ILE A 28 -5.25 2.18 -4.77
N LEU A 29 -5.35 3.39 -4.21
CA LEU A 29 -6.04 4.54 -4.78
C LEU A 29 -4.98 5.58 -5.13
N GLU A 30 -4.73 5.78 -6.42
CA GLU A 30 -3.70 6.69 -6.95
C GLU A 30 -4.31 7.54 -8.08
N GLY A 31 -3.95 8.83 -8.16
CA GLY A 31 -4.67 9.83 -8.96
C GLY A 31 -3.94 10.37 -10.20
N PHE A 32 -2.75 9.88 -10.55
CA PHE A 32 -1.93 10.52 -11.60
C PHE A 32 -1.98 9.86 -12.98
N GLY A 33 -2.50 8.63 -13.10
CA GLY A 33 -2.45 7.87 -14.35
C GLY A 33 -3.68 7.97 -15.25
N VAL A 34 -4.85 8.25 -14.69
CA VAL A 34 -6.12 8.37 -15.43
C VAL A 34 -7.02 9.40 -14.74
N ASP A 35 -7.80 10.14 -15.53
CA ASP A 35 -8.68 11.23 -15.06
C ASP A 35 -10.03 10.71 -14.55
N HIS A 36 -9.99 9.69 -13.67
CA HIS A 36 -11.14 9.29 -12.86
C HIS A 36 -10.70 8.49 -11.63
N ALA A 37 -11.50 8.55 -10.57
CA ALA A 37 -11.29 7.75 -9.37
C ALA A 37 -11.43 6.26 -9.70
N HIS A 38 -10.38 5.49 -9.42
CA HIS A 38 -10.35 4.05 -9.63
C HIS A 38 -9.58 3.38 -8.49
N ALA A 39 -9.81 2.08 -8.31
CA ALA A 39 -9.09 1.26 -7.35
C ALA A 39 -8.30 0.18 -8.09
N LYS A 40 -7.00 0.11 -7.83
CA LYS A 40 -6.12 -0.98 -8.31
C LYS A 40 -6.08 -2.07 -7.24
N LEU A 41 -6.24 -3.33 -7.65
CA LEU A 41 -6.22 -4.50 -6.76
C LEU A 41 -5.02 -5.39 -7.10
N PHE A 42 -4.22 -5.71 -6.10
CA PHE A 42 -2.97 -6.46 -6.25
C PHE A 42 -3.00 -7.73 -5.41
N PRO A 43 -3.30 -8.90 -6.01
CA PRO A 43 -3.22 -10.18 -5.32
C PRO A 43 -1.80 -10.42 -4.82
N MET A 44 -1.63 -10.57 -3.50
CA MET A 44 -0.30 -10.75 -2.92
C MET A 44 0.03 -12.24 -2.90
N HIS A 45 0.61 -12.73 -3.99
CA HIS A 45 0.99 -14.14 -4.14
C HIS A 45 1.91 -14.63 -3.01
N ARG A 46 1.81 -15.93 -2.71
CA ARG A 46 2.55 -16.62 -1.64
C ARG A 46 2.30 -16.12 -0.22
N THR A 47 1.21 -15.36 0.01
CA THR A 47 0.83 -14.89 1.34
C THR A 47 -0.13 -15.82 2.06
N LYS A 48 -0.69 -16.83 1.39
CA LYS A 48 -1.56 -17.85 2.00
C LYS A 48 -0.74 -18.87 2.78
N ASN A 49 -0.18 -18.45 3.91
CA ASN A 49 0.61 -19.30 4.80
C ASN A 49 -0.20 -19.61 6.08
N PRO A 50 -0.32 -20.89 6.50
CA PRO A 50 -0.98 -21.24 7.76
C PRO A 50 -0.29 -20.63 9.00
N LYS A 51 0.99 -20.26 8.91
CA LYS A 51 1.71 -19.54 9.97
C LYS A 51 2.10 -18.16 9.47
N TRP A 52 1.74 -17.13 10.22
CA TRP A 52 2.17 -15.77 9.92
C TRP A 52 3.70 -15.67 9.99
N LYS A 53 4.29 -15.05 8.98
CA LYS A 53 5.71 -14.69 8.93
C LYS A 53 5.83 -13.34 8.23
N PRO A 54 6.62 -12.39 8.77
CA PRO A 54 6.83 -11.12 8.08
C PRO A 54 7.59 -11.34 6.77
N ILE A 55 7.10 -10.72 5.70
CA ILE A 55 7.80 -10.63 4.41
C ILE A 55 8.30 -9.19 4.30
N ALA A 56 9.52 -8.96 4.79
CA ALA A 56 10.15 -7.63 4.75
C ALA A 56 11.20 -7.62 3.62
N PRO A 57 10.99 -6.83 2.56
CA PRO A 57 12.03 -6.65 1.55
C PRO A 57 13.18 -5.84 2.14
N LYS A 58 14.42 -6.19 1.81
CA LYS A 58 15.62 -5.41 2.17
C LYS A 58 15.80 -4.26 1.16
N ILE A 59 14.88 -3.31 1.14
CA ILE A 59 14.96 -2.13 0.27
C ILE A 59 15.42 -0.94 1.12
N ASP A 60 16.53 -0.32 0.74
CA ASP A 60 17.07 0.90 1.37
C ASP A 60 16.96 2.05 0.38
N LYS A 61 15.72 2.38 -0.02
CA LYS A 61 15.41 3.43 -0.99
C LYS A 61 14.50 4.48 -0.36
N TYR A 62 14.82 5.75 -0.56
CA TYR A 62 13.95 6.88 -0.27
C TYR A 62 13.82 7.75 -1.52
N PHE A 63 12.62 8.28 -1.75
CA PHE A 63 12.32 9.08 -2.92
C PHE A 63 12.16 10.54 -2.50
N GLU A 64 13.07 11.40 -2.97
CA GLU A 64 12.96 12.85 -2.74
C GLU A 64 11.87 13.50 -3.62
N LYS A 65 11.59 12.88 -4.78
CA LYS A 65 10.56 13.29 -5.73
C LYS A 65 9.68 12.10 -6.05
N TYR A 66 8.45 12.36 -6.45
CA TYR A 66 7.52 11.31 -6.86
C TYR A 66 8.01 10.64 -8.15
N GLU A 67 8.17 9.31 -8.11
CA GLU A 67 8.69 8.50 -9.23
C GLU A 67 7.59 7.96 -10.14
N GLU A 68 6.42 8.60 -10.15
CA GLU A 68 5.26 8.14 -10.94
C GLU A 68 4.66 6.80 -10.44
N TYR A 69 5.08 6.34 -9.25
CA TYR A 69 4.47 5.23 -8.52
C TYR A 69 4.56 5.41 -7.01
N THR A 70 3.65 4.74 -6.29
CA THR A 70 3.68 4.66 -4.83
C THR A 70 4.29 3.33 -4.37
N SER A 71 5.10 3.35 -3.31
CA SER A 71 5.61 2.14 -2.65
C SER A 71 5.33 2.14 -1.15
N SER A 72 5.22 0.95 -0.57
CA SER A 72 4.98 0.72 0.87
C SER A 72 6.16 0.06 1.57
N HIS A 73 7.36 0.07 0.99
CA HIS A 73 8.55 -0.47 1.67
C HIS A 73 9.05 0.52 2.76
N ASP A 74 9.64 -0.03 3.81
CA ASP A 74 10.26 0.78 4.86
C ASP A 74 11.53 1.48 4.36
N TYR A 75 11.99 2.47 5.12
CA TYR A 75 13.30 3.11 4.99
C TYR A 75 13.86 3.42 6.40
N ARG A 76 15.03 4.05 6.46
CA ARG A 76 15.64 4.51 7.71
C ARG A 76 14.79 5.59 8.37
N ARG A 77 14.67 5.53 9.70
CA ARG A 77 14.01 6.56 10.50
C ARG A 77 14.72 7.91 10.34
N ALA A 78 13.96 8.97 10.12
CA ALA A 78 14.48 10.32 10.06
C ALA A 78 14.92 10.84 11.44
N ASP A 79 15.75 11.87 11.45
CA ASP A 79 16.21 12.54 12.67
C ASP A 79 15.03 13.06 13.53
N ASN A 80 15.15 12.90 14.85
CA ASN A 80 14.07 13.24 15.78
C ASN A 80 13.76 14.73 15.83
N GLU A 81 14.76 15.60 15.71
CA GLU A 81 14.56 17.05 15.69
C GLU A 81 13.83 17.48 14.42
N ARG A 82 14.23 16.91 13.27
CA ARG A 82 13.52 17.11 12.00
C ARG A 82 12.06 16.66 12.08
N LEU A 83 11.80 15.49 12.65
CA LEU A 83 10.45 14.97 12.85
C LEU A 83 9.62 15.88 13.78
N TYR A 84 10.22 16.39 14.86
CA TYR A 84 9.56 17.32 15.77
C TYR A 84 9.14 18.62 15.06
N ARG A 85 10.06 19.24 14.32
CA ARG A 85 9.77 20.46 13.54
C ARG A 85 8.69 20.23 12.48
N LEU A 86 8.70 19.07 11.79
CA LEU A 86 7.66 18.70 10.83
C LEU A 86 6.30 18.55 11.50
N ALA A 87 6.24 17.89 12.67
CA ALA A 87 4.99 17.71 13.40
C ALA A 87 4.37 19.03 13.87
N GLN A 88 5.17 20.04 14.23
CA GLN A 88 4.65 21.38 14.53
C GLN A 88 3.99 22.01 13.30
N LYS A 89 4.66 22.00 12.14
CA LYS A 89 4.12 22.55 10.89
C LYS A 89 2.81 21.91 10.42
N ILE A 90 2.59 20.63 10.71
CA ILE A 90 1.35 19.92 10.33
C ILE A 90 0.17 20.31 11.23
N ARG A 91 0.43 20.78 12.46
CA ARG A 91 -0.61 21.13 13.43
C ARG A 91 -1.10 22.57 13.30
N GLU A 92 -0.33 23.42 12.63
CA GLU A 92 -0.73 24.77 12.21
C GLU A 92 -1.84 24.69 11.15
#